data_AF-A0A6L6D6Q1-F1
#
_entry.id   AF-A0A6L6D6Q1-F1
#
_cell.length_a   1.000
_cell.length_b   1.000
_cell.length_c   1.000
_cell.angle_alpha   90.00
_cell.angle_beta   90.00
_cell.angle_gamma   90.00
#
_symmetry.space_group_name_H-M   'P 1'
#
loop_
_entity.id
_entity.type
_entity.pdbx_description
1 polymer ?
#
loop_
_entity_poly.entity_id
_entity_poly.type
_entity_poly.pdbx_seq_one_letter_code
_entity_poly.pdbx_strand_id
1 'polypeptide(L)'
;MLLVQDRVSELSNILQSSGIAACAAAITSDDSLMSNLSRGTQGERNITDFAHVMEVLHEQGNGQGCSPQQALDAFVQLLNTDEKSELVSRRVESDSDAVKIMTIHSAKGLEFPCVVVADLWKSQEARGTSRPAVYYRGDRRVIDVGYALGCTSDSSTEAVQEAADEETRRLIYVAVTRAKHHLSVLVPDTDNLLAALMAVKPTMRLGTGLPNLVQFEQPETTVTNHEPQLAAMPEVRQTYRRTSFSGITAARAATTVNHFAPVGQGFDEAPTPERIERVEIAAIPAGTAVGSIIHEIFEAIDTDNPLEEEVQAAVQKHANSALLRNHHGALTKMIVQSMMTPFGGPFGDVSYASINKKDRLAEMNFDMALASLDKGVLASDIGKVLASMLDKTDALRPYAEELSHQSFNIPLGGLLNGSIDALLRIPGGSAAEPRLIISDYKSNKLHTNDMANPIEAYAPNRLVDAMAHHHYPLQALLYGTAVYRMLRWRLPNADHDKCIAGVAYGFIRGMVGVDTPLDEQGHRYGVFAWAPPSGLWQRLSDLFAGDRP
;
A
#
# COMPACT_ATOMS: atom_id res chain seq x y z
N MET A 1 5.69 -12.64 33.87
CA MET A 1 6.57 -12.86 32.69
C MET A 1 5.77 -13.22 31.45
N LEU A 2 4.86 -14.22 31.51
CA LEU A 2 3.93 -14.57 30.41
C LEU A 2 3.08 -13.37 29.92
N LEU A 3 2.43 -12.65 30.84
CA LEU A 3 1.61 -11.46 30.50
C LEU A 3 2.35 -10.35 29.72
N VAL A 4 3.66 -10.18 29.95
CA VAL A 4 4.46 -9.17 29.24
C VAL A 4 4.82 -9.65 27.84
N GLN A 5 5.16 -10.93 27.68
CA GLN A 5 5.45 -11.51 26.37
C GLN A 5 4.21 -11.49 25.47
N ASP A 6 3.05 -11.83 26.01
CA ASP A 6 1.79 -11.79 25.26
C ASP A 6 1.47 -10.37 24.78
N ARG A 7 1.62 -9.37 25.67
CA ARG A 7 1.38 -7.97 25.32
C ARG A 7 2.36 -7.43 24.30
N VAL A 8 3.64 -7.78 24.40
CA VAL A 8 4.66 -7.40 23.41
C VAL A 8 4.38 -8.06 22.06
N SER A 9 3.95 -9.33 22.06
CA SER A 9 3.58 -10.02 20.83
C SER A 9 2.36 -9.38 20.18
N GLU A 10 1.37 -8.97 20.97
CA GLU A 10 0.19 -8.26 20.48
C GLU A 10 0.58 -6.92 19.82
N LEU A 11 1.36 -6.08 20.53
CA LEU A 11 1.83 -4.80 19.99
C LEU A 11 2.70 -4.98 18.73
N SER A 12 3.53 -6.02 18.69
CA SER A 12 4.32 -6.38 17.50
C SER A 12 3.41 -6.72 16.31
N ASN A 13 2.35 -7.49 16.52
CA ASN A 13 1.40 -7.84 15.47
C ASN A 13 0.63 -6.60 14.97
N ILE A 14 0.24 -5.70 15.88
CA ILE A 14 -0.43 -4.44 15.53
C ILE A 14 0.52 -3.55 14.72
N LEU A 15 1.78 -3.41 15.13
CA LEU A 15 2.79 -2.63 14.41
C LEU A 15 3.01 -3.17 12.99
N GLN A 16 3.13 -4.49 12.83
CA GLN A 16 3.35 -5.14 11.53
C GLN A 16 2.13 -5.06 10.61
N SER A 17 0.91 -5.17 11.14
CA SER A 17 -0.32 -5.18 10.35
C SER A 17 -0.87 -3.79 10.05
N SER A 18 -0.76 -2.88 11.01
CA SER A 18 -1.51 -1.62 11.06
C SER A 18 -0.64 -0.38 11.28
N GLY A 19 0.67 -0.57 11.51
CA GLY A 19 1.65 0.51 11.57
C GLY A 19 1.75 1.22 12.93
N ILE A 20 2.57 2.28 12.94
CA ILE A 20 3.00 2.98 14.16
C ILE A 20 1.84 3.65 14.91
N ALA A 21 0.93 4.32 14.19
CA ALA A 21 -0.21 5.00 14.81
C ALA A 21 -1.17 4.03 15.51
N ALA A 22 -1.42 2.87 14.91
CA ALA A 22 -2.25 1.83 15.53
C ALA A 22 -1.58 1.24 16.78
N CYS A 23 -0.26 1.02 16.73
CA CYS A 23 0.51 0.60 17.89
C CYS A 23 0.47 1.65 19.02
N ALA A 24 0.62 2.94 18.67
CA ALA A 24 0.49 4.04 19.61
C ALA A 24 -0.89 4.08 20.27
N ALA A 25 -1.97 3.94 19.49
CA ALA A 25 -3.34 3.87 20.01
C ALA A 25 -3.55 2.65 20.94
N ALA A 26 -2.96 1.50 20.61
CA ALA A 26 -3.00 0.31 21.47
C ALA A 26 -2.26 0.51 22.79
N ILE A 27 -1.17 1.30 22.81
CA ILE A 27 -0.46 1.70 24.02
C ILE A 27 -1.29 2.73 24.82
N THR A 28 -1.89 3.71 24.14
CA THR A 28 -2.69 4.77 24.79
C THR A 28 -4.01 4.26 25.37
N SER A 29 -4.56 3.18 24.82
CA SER A 29 -5.75 2.50 25.39
C SER A 29 -5.43 1.59 26.57
N ASP A 30 -4.15 1.40 26.91
CA ASP A 30 -3.72 0.60 28.05
C ASP A 30 -3.62 1.48 29.31
N ASP A 31 -4.60 1.35 30.20
CA ASP A 31 -4.67 2.12 31.45
C ASP A 31 -3.40 1.98 32.30
N SER A 32 -2.77 0.81 32.28
CA SER A 32 -1.57 0.56 33.09
C SER A 32 -0.36 1.31 32.55
N LEU A 33 -0.19 1.33 31.21
CA LEU A 33 0.89 2.06 30.55
C LEU A 33 0.66 3.57 30.66
N MET A 34 -0.56 4.03 30.44
CA MET A 34 -0.89 5.46 30.53
C MET A 34 -0.79 6.00 31.95
N SER A 35 -1.23 5.24 32.96
CA SER A 35 -1.04 5.61 34.36
C SER A 35 0.44 5.69 34.76
N ASN A 36 1.29 4.85 34.16
CA ASN A 36 2.73 4.92 34.37
C ASN A 36 3.36 6.14 33.66
N LEU A 37 2.97 6.42 32.42
CA LEU A 37 3.43 7.57 31.64
C LEU A 37 3.02 8.91 32.28
N SER A 38 1.79 8.98 32.79
CA SER A 38 1.20 10.19 33.38
C SER A 38 1.62 10.45 34.84
N ARG A 39 2.43 9.57 35.44
CA ARG A 39 2.73 9.64 36.87
C ARG A 39 3.72 10.78 37.18
N GLY A 40 3.41 11.54 38.23
CA GLY A 40 4.28 12.60 38.76
C GLY A 40 4.10 13.94 38.06
N THR A 41 4.99 14.89 38.36
CA THR A 41 4.88 16.29 37.91
C THR A 41 5.17 16.51 36.43
N GLN A 42 5.78 15.53 35.74
CA GLN A 42 6.03 15.56 34.29
C GLN A 42 5.04 14.71 33.49
N GLY A 43 3.91 14.30 34.08
CA GLY A 43 2.96 13.40 33.43
C GLY A 43 2.41 13.93 32.11
N GLU A 44 1.93 15.18 32.10
CA GLU A 44 1.43 15.86 30.90
C GLU A 44 2.53 15.95 29.82
N ARG A 45 3.77 16.19 30.24
CA ARG A 45 4.92 16.26 29.36
C ARG A 45 5.27 14.91 28.72
N ASN A 46 5.30 13.85 29.50
CA ASN A 46 5.59 12.50 29.01
C ASN A 46 4.55 12.04 27.98
N ILE A 47 3.27 12.35 28.21
CA ILE A 47 2.19 12.03 27.27
C ILE A 47 2.36 12.82 25.96
N THR A 48 2.65 14.12 26.06
CA THR A 48 2.84 14.99 24.89
C THR A 48 4.05 14.55 24.06
N ASP A 49 5.18 14.25 24.70
CA ASP A 49 6.39 13.76 24.03
C ASP A 49 6.15 12.39 23.39
N PHE A 50 5.45 11.48 24.07
CA PHE A 50 5.08 10.18 23.51
C PHE A 50 4.24 10.32 22.23
N ALA A 51 3.20 11.16 22.27
CA ALA A 51 2.35 11.42 21.11
C ALA A 51 3.16 12.01 19.94
N HIS A 52 4.04 12.99 20.23
CA HIS A 52 4.89 13.61 19.22
C HIS A 52 5.87 12.61 18.59
N VAL A 53 6.54 11.78 19.39
CA VAL A 53 7.46 10.75 18.86
C VAL A 53 6.72 9.77 17.95
N MET A 54 5.54 9.31 18.35
CA MET A 54 4.73 8.38 17.55
C MET A 54 4.27 8.99 16.23
N GLU A 55 3.94 10.28 16.21
CA GLU A 55 3.53 11.01 15.00
C GLU A 55 4.70 11.15 14.01
N VAL A 56 5.87 11.59 14.47
CA VAL A 56 7.05 11.75 13.60
C VAL A 56 7.52 10.40 13.06
N LEU A 57 7.46 9.35 13.87
CA LEU A 57 7.73 7.98 13.43
C LEU A 57 6.72 7.51 12.38
N HIS A 58 5.43 7.80 12.58
CA HIS A 58 4.38 7.44 11.64
C HIS A 58 4.56 8.13 10.28
N GLU A 59 4.95 9.41 10.26
CA GLU A 59 5.24 10.16 9.03
C GLU A 59 6.41 9.53 8.25
N GLN A 60 7.49 9.13 8.93
CA GLN A 60 8.61 8.42 8.29
C GLN A 60 8.19 7.04 7.74
N GLY A 61 7.23 6.37 8.40
CA GLY A 61 6.71 5.07 8.00
C GLY A 61 5.63 5.11 6.91
N ASN A 62 5.26 6.29 6.38
CA ASN A 62 4.15 6.48 5.43
C ASN A 62 2.83 5.82 5.85
N GLY A 63 2.62 5.65 7.16
CA GLY A 63 1.45 5.01 7.74
C GLY A 63 1.19 3.55 7.36
N GLN A 64 2.18 2.83 6.81
CA GLN A 64 2.07 1.40 6.55
C GLN A 64 2.49 0.56 7.76
N GLY A 65 2.07 -0.71 7.76
CA GLY A 65 2.61 -1.71 8.68
C GLY A 65 4.12 -1.87 8.50
N CYS A 66 4.86 -1.94 9.60
CA CYS A 66 6.32 -2.05 9.55
C CYS A 66 6.85 -3.06 10.57
N SER A 67 8.04 -3.59 10.32
CA SER A 67 8.71 -4.45 11.29
C SER A 67 9.26 -3.62 12.46
N PRO A 68 9.43 -4.23 13.65
CA PRO A 68 10.08 -3.55 14.78
C PRO A 68 11.46 -2.98 14.43
N GLN A 69 12.22 -3.64 13.56
CA GLN A 69 13.53 -3.16 13.10
C GLN A 69 13.39 -1.87 12.27
N GLN A 70 12.44 -1.82 11.33
CA GLN A 70 12.20 -0.62 10.53
C GLN A 70 11.77 0.57 11.39
N ALA A 71 10.90 0.34 12.39
CA ALA A 71 10.50 1.37 13.34
C ALA A 71 11.70 1.88 14.16
N LEU A 72 12.58 0.99 14.59
CA LEU A 72 13.81 1.35 15.31
C LEU A 72 14.78 2.12 14.43
N ASP A 73 14.99 1.70 13.18
CA ASP A 73 15.86 2.38 12.22
C ASP A 73 15.36 3.82 11.96
N ALA A 74 14.04 3.99 11.79
CA ALA A 74 13.42 5.31 11.67
C ALA A 74 13.66 6.16 12.93
N PHE A 75 13.51 5.59 14.13
CA PHE A 75 13.79 6.29 15.38
C PHE A 75 15.26 6.73 15.49
N VAL A 76 16.20 5.87 15.12
CA VAL A 76 17.63 6.19 15.10
C VAL A 76 17.95 7.28 14.08
N GLN A 77 17.28 7.32 12.94
CA GLN A 77 17.42 8.42 11.98
C GLN A 77 16.94 9.76 12.57
N LEU A 78 15.83 9.75 13.30
CA LEU A 78 15.33 10.96 13.99
C LEU A 78 16.31 11.47 15.05
N LEU A 79 16.97 10.58 15.80
CA LEU A 79 18.02 10.96 16.76
C LEU A 79 19.20 11.70 16.11
N ASN A 80 19.46 11.46 14.82
CA ASN A 80 20.55 12.10 14.07
C ASN A 80 20.12 13.36 13.33
N THR A 81 18.85 13.76 13.43
CA THR A 81 18.33 14.98 12.80
C THR A 81 18.70 16.20 13.62
N ASP A 82 18.96 17.34 12.98
CA ASP A 82 19.25 18.61 13.66
C ASP A 82 18.12 18.95 14.64
N GLU A 83 18.44 19.20 15.90
CA GLU A 83 17.50 19.59 16.96
C GLU A 83 16.68 20.85 16.59
N LYS A 84 17.17 21.67 15.66
CA LYS A 84 16.47 22.85 15.13
C LYS A 84 15.49 22.54 14.00
N SER A 85 15.43 21.30 13.52
CA SER A 85 14.44 20.86 12.55
C SER A 85 13.05 21.01 13.14
N GLU A 86 12.10 21.60 12.39
CA GLU A 86 10.70 21.73 12.83
C GLU A 86 10.07 20.36 13.17
N LEU A 87 10.53 19.28 12.53
CA LEU A 87 10.05 17.92 12.75
C LEU A 87 10.34 17.40 14.17
N VAL A 88 11.55 17.68 14.68
CA VAL A 88 12.05 17.15 15.97
C VAL A 88 11.98 18.21 17.08
N SER A 89 11.66 19.45 16.73
CA SER A 89 11.48 20.54 17.69
C SER A 89 10.39 20.19 18.69
N ARG A 90 10.78 20.12 19.96
CA ARG A 90 9.93 19.63 21.04
C ARG A 90 8.67 20.51 21.18
N ARG A 91 7.49 19.88 21.12
CA ARG A 91 6.20 20.57 21.26
C ARG A 91 6.03 21.20 22.64
N VAL A 92 5.22 22.24 22.70
CA VAL A 92 4.76 22.85 23.95
C VAL A 92 3.62 22.00 24.49
N GLU A 93 3.65 21.75 25.81
CA GLU A 93 2.73 20.84 26.52
C GLU A 93 1.30 21.40 26.56
N SER A 94 1.15 22.69 26.83
CA SER A 94 -0.14 23.38 26.79
C SER A 94 0.01 24.87 26.53
N ASP A 95 -1.05 25.50 26.02
CA ASP A 95 -1.20 26.96 25.90
C ASP A 95 -1.63 27.63 27.22
N SER A 96 -1.55 26.90 28.34
CA SER A 96 -2.08 27.25 29.65
C SER A 96 -1.42 28.50 30.28
N ASP A 97 -1.99 28.96 31.40
CA ASP A 97 -1.70 30.18 32.15
C ASP A 97 -0.25 30.26 32.69
N ALA A 98 0.70 30.37 31.76
CA ALA A 98 2.14 30.33 32.00
C ALA A 98 2.85 31.52 31.33
N VAL A 99 4.02 31.87 31.88
CA VAL A 99 4.87 32.93 31.32
C VAL A 99 5.49 32.43 30.00
N LYS A 100 5.10 33.04 28.88
CA LYS A 100 5.63 32.69 27.55
C LYS A 100 7.03 33.29 27.34
N ILE A 101 8.03 32.43 27.16
CA ILE A 101 9.41 32.82 26.80
C ILE A 101 9.57 32.67 25.28
N MET A 102 9.92 33.76 24.59
CA MET A 102 10.08 33.76 23.14
C MET A 102 11.15 34.77 22.68
N THR A 103 11.60 34.64 21.43
CA THR A 103 12.58 35.57 20.86
C THR A 103 11.92 36.88 20.40
N ILE A 104 12.70 37.96 20.31
CA ILE A 104 12.21 39.27 19.83
C ILE A 104 11.63 39.17 18.40
N HIS A 105 12.24 38.34 17.54
CA HIS A 105 11.76 38.11 16.18
C HIS A 105 10.38 37.42 16.17
N SER A 106 10.20 36.39 17.00
CA SER A 106 8.93 35.67 17.17
C SER A 106 7.80 36.58 17.66
N ALA A 107 8.14 37.60 18.46
CA ALA A 107 7.17 38.52 19.04
C ALA A 107 6.69 39.62 18.07
N LYS A 108 7.33 39.79 16.89
CA LYS A 108 6.97 40.84 15.93
C LYS A 108 5.52 40.67 15.45
N GLY A 109 4.70 41.69 15.69
CA GLY A 109 3.27 41.67 15.35
C GLY A 109 2.37 41.10 16.45
N LEU A 110 2.93 40.52 17.51
CA LEU A 110 2.19 40.09 18.69
C LEU A 110 2.14 41.22 19.75
N GLU A 111 1.20 41.10 20.69
CA GLU A 111 1.00 42.05 21.78
C GLU A 111 0.66 41.31 23.08
N PHE A 112 1.23 41.76 24.21
CA PHE A 112 1.07 41.11 25.52
C PHE A 112 0.71 42.11 26.61
N PRO A 113 -0.14 41.75 27.60
CA PRO A 113 -0.48 42.61 28.74
C PRO A 113 0.77 43.14 29.48
N CYS A 114 1.69 42.23 29.80
CA CYS A 114 2.94 42.51 30.50
C CYS A 114 4.11 41.89 29.73
N VAL A 115 5.21 42.63 29.55
CA VAL A 115 6.43 42.13 28.90
C VAL A 115 7.62 42.38 29.81
N VAL A 116 8.42 41.34 30.03
CA VAL A 116 9.74 41.43 30.66
C VAL A 116 10.78 41.20 29.57
N VAL A 117 11.60 42.22 29.30
CA VAL A 117 12.68 42.11 28.33
C VAL A 117 13.99 41.86 29.07
N ALA A 118 14.57 40.70 28.82
CA ALA A 118 15.88 40.28 29.32
C ALA A 118 16.93 40.35 28.21
N ASP A 119 18.20 40.39 28.59
CA ASP A 119 19.38 40.24 27.74
C ASP A 119 19.62 41.32 26.65
N LEU A 120 18.88 42.43 26.61
CA LEU A 120 19.11 43.52 25.64
C LEU A 120 20.48 44.21 25.75
N TRP A 121 21.20 44.00 26.85
CA TRP A 121 22.52 44.55 27.08
C TRP A 121 23.66 43.68 26.57
N LYS A 122 23.39 42.40 26.26
CA LYS A 122 24.40 41.52 25.70
C LYS A 122 24.67 42.03 24.29
N SER A 123 25.88 42.52 24.04
CA SER A 123 26.30 42.79 22.67
C SER A 123 26.14 41.50 21.89
N GLN A 124 25.61 41.59 20.67
CA GLN A 124 25.78 40.53 19.70
C GLN A 124 27.26 40.54 19.34
N GLU A 125 28.12 39.99 20.21
CA GLU A 125 29.45 39.60 19.80
C GLU A 125 29.24 38.75 18.56
N ALA A 126 29.79 39.18 17.43
CA ALA A 126 29.87 38.37 16.24
C ALA A 126 30.66 37.12 16.63
N ARG A 127 29.95 36.08 17.12
CA ARG A 127 30.50 34.79 17.52
C ARG A 127 31.25 34.24 16.33
N GLY A 128 32.57 34.53 16.25
CA GLY A 128 33.51 34.12 15.22
C GLY A 128 32.84 33.67 13.92
N THR A 129 32.03 34.53 13.31
CA THR A 129 31.19 34.08 12.20
C THR A 129 32.13 33.84 11.03
N SER A 130 32.22 32.61 10.53
CA SER A 130 33.03 32.26 9.35
C SER A 130 32.55 32.93 8.04
N ARG A 131 31.79 34.02 8.13
CA ARG A 131 31.09 34.69 7.05
C ARG A 131 31.64 36.11 6.90
N PRO A 132 31.93 36.56 5.66
CA PRO A 132 32.45 37.89 5.42
C PRO A 132 31.43 38.95 5.82
N ALA A 133 31.92 40.03 6.43
CA ALA A 133 31.07 41.09 6.94
C ALA A 133 30.38 41.84 5.78
N VAL A 134 29.06 42.04 5.90
CA VAL A 134 28.22 42.67 4.87
C VAL A 134 27.60 43.93 5.45
N TYR A 135 27.80 45.06 4.80
CA TYR A 135 27.29 46.37 5.23
C TYR A 135 26.86 47.22 4.03
N TYR A 136 26.28 48.39 4.28
CA TYR A 136 25.88 49.32 3.22
C TYR A 136 26.87 50.49 3.13
N ARG A 137 27.27 50.87 1.92
CA ARG A 137 28.01 52.10 1.64
C ARG A 137 27.17 52.96 0.70
N GLY A 138 26.45 53.93 1.27
CA GLY A 138 25.34 54.59 0.58
C GLY A 138 24.22 53.58 0.29
N ASP A 139 23.71 53.56 -0.95
CA ASP A 139 22.62 52.67 -1.37
C ASP A 139 23.11 51.30 -1.92
N ARG A 140 24.38 50.94 -1.67
CA ARG A 140 24.97 49.70 -2.17
C ARG A 140 25.36 48.77 -1.03
N ARG A 141 24.87 47.53 -1.10
CA ARG A 141 25.29 46.43 -0.23
C ARG A 141 26.68 45.96 -0.66
N VAL A 142 27.64 46.02 0.24
CA VAL A 142 29.04 45.67 0.01
C VAL A 142 29.49 44.55 0.95
N ILE A 143 30.44 43.75 0.49
CA ILE A 143 31.04 42.64 1.25
C ILE A 143 32.53 42.94 1.42
N ASP A 144 33.05 42.86 2.63
CA ASP A 144 34.49 43.01 2.87
C ASP A 144 35.22 41.70 2.56
N VAL A 145 35.85 41.65 1.39
CA VAL A 145 36.68 40.50 0.97
C VAL A 145 37.99 40.43 1.79
N GLY A 146 38.44 41.55 2.37
CA GLY A 146 39.58 41.59 3.28
C GLY A 146 39.37 40.77 4.55
N TYR A 147 38.12 40.53 4.95
CA TYR A 147 37.75 39.64 6.06
C TYR A 147 38.27 38.21 5.87
N ALA A 148 38.10 37.64 4.67
CA ALA A 148 38.56 36.28 4.37
C ALA A 148 40.10 36.17 4.31
N LEU A 149 40.78 37.30 4.15
CA LEU A 149 42.24 37.41 4.07
C LEU A 149 42.86 37.89 5.39
N GLY A 150 42.08 38.11 6.45
CA GLY A 150 42.56 38.64 7.74
C GLY A 150 43.07 40.09 7.67
N CYS A 151 42.66 40.84 6.64
CA CYS A 151 43.13 42.18 6.30
C CYS A 151 41.97 43.18 6.23
N THR A 152 41.06 43.16 7.22
CA THR A 152 39.93 44.10 7.30
C THR A 152 40.42 45.52 7.53
N SER A 153 39.79 46.50 6.87
CA SER A 153 40.09 47.92 7.11
C SER A 153 39.38 48.43 8.37
N ASP A 154 39.93 49.45 9.02
CA ASP A 154 39.26 50.11 10.16
C ASP A 154 37.89 50.65 9.73
N SER A 155 37.80 51.25 8.54
CA SER A 155 36.56 51.79 7.98
C SER A 155 35.46 50.75 7.73
N SER A 156 35.84 49.50 7.39
CA SER A 156 34.86 48.43 7.18
C SER A 156 34.41 47.83 8.50
N THR A 157 35.31 47.78 9.49
CA THR A 157 34.99 47.36 10.86
C THR A 157 34.00 48.33 11.51
N GLU A 158 34.23 49.63 11.39
CA GLU A 158 33.31 50.68 11.88
C GLU A 158 31.93 50.60 11.21
N ALA A 159 31.87 50.46 9.88
CA ALA A 159 30.59 50.39 9.16
C ALA A 159 29.77 49.13 9.50
N VAL A 160 30.45 48.01 9.80
CA VAL A 160 29.80 46.77 10.25
C VAL A 160 29.25 46.94 11.67
N GLN A 161 30.02 47.58 12.56
CA GLN A 161 29.57 47.88 13.91
C GLN A 161 28.35 48.82 13.89
N GLU A 162 28.38 49.87 13.07
CA GLU A 162 27.28 50.81 12.93
C GLU A 162 26.00 50.12 12.42
N ALA A 163 26.12 49.25 11.42
CA ALA A 163 25.00 48.46 10.91
C ALA A 163 24.44 47.48 11.97
N ALA A 164 25.31 46.87 12.78
CA ALA A 164 24.90 46.01 13.89
C ALA A 164 24.19 46.80 15.00
N ASP A 165 24.67 48.01 15.30
CA ASP A 165 24.04 48.91 16.26
C ASP A 165 22.66 49.37 15.76
N GLU A 166 22.52 49.68 14.47
CA GLU A 166 21.22 49.98 13.86
C GLU A 166 20.23 48.83 13.99
N GLU A 167 20.67 47.60 13.71
CA GLU A 167 19.80 46.44 13.85
C GLU A 167 19.43 46.19 15.31
N THR A 168 20.38 46.37 16.23
CA THR A 168 20.12 46.30 17.67
C THR A 168 19.09 47.36 18.11
N ARG A 169 19.15 48.58 17.57
CA ARG A 169 18.14 49.63 17.79
C ARG A 169 16.75 49.17 17.33
N ARG A 170 16.64 48.53 16.16
CA ARG A 170 15.36 47.98 15.66
C ARG A 170 14.84 46.86 16.55
N LEU A 171 15.70 45.96 17.01
CA LEU A 171 15.31 44.88 17.92
C LEU A 171 14.84 45.41 19.27
N ILE A 172 15.53 46.40 19.84
CA ILE A 172 15.10 47.10 21.06
C ILE A 172 13.71 47.70 20.84
N TYR A 173 13.50 48.43 19.74
CA TYR A 173 12.21 49.02 19.40
C TYR A 173 11.10 47.96 19.30
N VAL A 174 11.34 46.84 18.62
CA VAL A 174 10.37 45.75 18.54
C VAL A 174 10.05 45.20 19.93
N ALA A 175 11.06 44.92 20.76
CA ALA A 175 10.89 44.34 22.09
C ALA A 175 10.08 45.25 23.03
N VAL A 176 10.41 46.54 23.11
CA VAL A 176 9.74 47.48 24.03
C VAL A 176 8.30 47.81 23.60
N THR A 177 8.00 47.68 22.30
CA THR A 177 6.66 47.96 21.76
C THR A 177 5.68 46.78 21.85
N ARG A 178 6.07 45.65 22.44
CA ARG A 178 5.16 44.49 22.58
C ARG A 178 4.21 44.60 23.79
N ALA A 179 4.49 45.49 24.74
CA ALA A 179 3.73 45.62 25.99
C ALA A 179 2.49 46.51 25.83
N LYS A 180 1.35 46.09 26.37
CA LYS A 180 0.11 46.90 26.47
C LYS A 180 0.00 47.71 27.74
N HIS A 181 0.28 47.09 28.90
CA HIS A 181 0.04 47.69 30.21
C HIS A 181 1.33 47.86 31.02
N HIS A 182 2.25 46.90 30.96
CA HIS A 182 3.47 46.95 31.75
C HIS A 182 4.69 46.45 30.97
N LEU A 183 5.77 47.24 31.02
CA LEU A 183 7.08 46.88 30.46
C LEU A 183 8.12 46.93 31.57
N SER A 184 8.81 45.81 31.77
CA SER A 184 10.01 45.73 32.60
C SER A 184 11.21 45.40 31.72
N VAL A 185 12.28 46.19 31.82
CA VAL A 185 13.51 45.94 31.07
C VAL A 185 14.65 45.75 32.04
N LEU A 186 15.34 44.63 31.93
CA LEU A 186 16.54 44.34 32.70
C LEU A 186 17.73 45.05 32.05
N VAL A 187 18.50 45.81 32.83
CA VAL A 187 19.67 46.56 32.38
C VAL A 187 20.81 46.34 33.38
N PRO A 188 22.04 46.00 32.92
CA PRO A 188 23.20 45.87 33.79
C PRO A 188 23.77 47.25 34.12
N ASP A 189 24.59 47.31 35.17
CA ASP A 189 25.34 48.51 35.57
C ASP A 189 26.60 48.72 34.72
N THR A 190 26.45 48.62 33.39
CA THR A 190 27.53 48.79 32.41
C THR A 190 27.03 49.60 31.23
N ASP A 191 27.90 50.42 30.62
CA ASP A 191 27.56 51.16 29.42
C ASP A 191 27.13 50.21 28.29
N ASN A 192 25.92 50.44 27.75
CA ASN A 192 25.35 49.63 26.69
C ASN A 192 24.45 50.49 25.79
N LEU A 193 24.17 49.99 24.57
CA LEU A 193 23.40 50.72 23.58
C LEU A 193 21.97 51.06 24.05
N LEU A 194 21.36 50.19 24.86
CA LEU A 194 20.05 50.45 25.46
C LEU A 194 20.11 51.65 26.42
N ALA A 195 21.13 51.73 27.27
CA ALA A 195 21.35 52.87 28.17
C ALA A 195 21.57 54.19 27.39
N ALA A 196 22.23 54.13 26.24
CA ALA A 196 22.43 55.28 25.36
C ALA A 196 21.15 55.74 24.63
N LEU A 197 20.22 54.83 24.35
CA LEU A 197 18.94 55.13 23.67
C LEU A 197 17.86 55.69 24.62
N MET A 198 18.04 55.53 25.93
CA MET A 198 17.06 55.95 26.93
C MET A 198 17.25 57.44 27.29
N ALA A 199 16.47 58.31 26.65
CA ALA A 199 16.51 59.77 26.89
C ALA A 199 16.10 60.19 28.32
N VAL A 200 15.35 59.35 29.03
CA VAL A 200 14.93 59.56 30.42
C VAL A 200 15.40 58.35 31.22
N LYS A 201 16.23 58.55 32.25
CA LYS A 201 16.62 57.48 33.17
C LYS A 201 15.39 57.07 34.00
N PRO A 202 14.81 55.87 33.81
CA PRO A 202 13.69 55.42 34.62
C PRO A 202 14.14 55.19 36.06
N THR A 203 13.16 55.10 36.97
CA THR A 203 13.42 54.69 38.35
C THR A 203 14.02 53.29 38.35
N MET A 204 15.33 53.19 38.51
CA MET A 204 16.02 51.91 38.62
C MET A 204 15.72 51.29 39.98
N ARG A 205 15.17 50.08 39.98
CA ARG A 205 15.06 49.26 41.18
C ARG A 205 16.23 48.27 41.17
N LEU A 206 17.09 48.32 42.18
CA LEU A 206 18.09 47.27 42.35
C LEU A 206 17.36 45.95 42.57
N GLY A 207 17.89 44.85 41.99
CA GLY A 207 17.32 43.51 42.14
C GLY A 207 17.18 43.07 43.61
N THR A 208 17.97 43.64 44.52
CA THR A 208 17.90 43.42 45.98
C THR A 208 16.66 44.03 46.65
N GLY A 209 15.95 44.93 45.97
CA GLY A 209 14.70 45.55 46.43
C GLY A 209 13.44 44.97 45.79
N LEU A 210 13.56 43.92 44.97
CA LEU A 210 12.41 43.14 44.55
C LEU A 210 11.86 42.43 45.80
N PRO A 211 10.54 42.50 46.08
CA PRO A 211 9.97 41.68 47.15
C PRO A 211 10.38 40.22 46.87
N ASN A 212 10.80 39.50 47.92
CA ASN A 212 10.98 38.05 47.82
C ASN A 212 9.77 37.50 47.09
N LEU A 213 10.00 36.65 46.07
CA LEU A 213 8.93 35.94 45.37
C LEU A 213 7.93 35.52 46.42
N VAL A 214 6.72 36.11 46.38
CA VAL A 214 5.60 35.52 47.09
C VAL A 214 5.62 34.08 46.61
N GLN A 215 5.79 33.12 47.52
CA GLN A 215 5.71 31.72 47.12
C GLN A 215 4.41 31.62 46.36
N PHE A 216 4.53 31.35 45.06
CA PHE A 216 3.38 31.17 44.22
C PHE A 216 2.72 29.91 44.72
N GLU A 217 1.75 30.07 45.61
CA GLU A 217 0.82 29.01 45.93
C GLU A 217 0.04 28.79 44.66
N GLN A 218 0.36 27.69 43.97
CA GLN A 218 -0.48 27.20 42.89
C GLN A 218 -1.90 27.21 43.45
N PRO A 219 -2.86 27.93 42.85
CA PRO A 219 -4.24 27.85 43.30
C PRO A 219 -4.57 26.36 43.33
N GLU A 220 -5.04 25.85 44.48
CA GLU A 220 -5.58 24.51 44.56
C GLU A 220 -6.76 24.46 43.60
N THR A 221 -6.49 24.08 42.34
CA THR A 221 -7.54 23.67 41.42
C THR A 221 -8.18 22.49 42.11
N THR A 222 -9.32 22.74 42.74
CA THR A 222 -10.24 21.71 43.15
C THR A 222 -10.59 21.02 41.85
N VAL A 223 -9.92 19.91 41.56
CA VAL A 223 -10.28 19.05 40.44
C VAL A 223 -11.66 18.53 40.84
N THR A 224 -12.69 19.23 40.39
CA THR A 224 -14.03 18.66 40.35
C THR A 224 -13.87 17.45 39.45
N ASN A 225 -13.81 16.27 40.07
CA ASN A 225 -13.91 14.97 39.41
C ASN A 225 -15.28 14.89 38.75
N HIS A 226 -15.48 15.65 37.68
CA HIS A 226 -16.44 15.28 36.67
C HIS A 226 -15.82 14.05 36.03
N GLU A 227 -16.32 12.87 36.34
CA GLU A 227 -16.08 11.71 35.50
C GLU A 227 -16.72 12.04 34.15
N PRO A 228 -15.95 12.33 33.09
CA PRO A 228 -16.55 12.51 31.79
C PRO A 228 -17.18 11.17 31.41
N GLN A 229 -18.50 11.13 31.26
CA GLN A 229 -19.15 10.00 30.62
C GLN A 229 -18.80 10.04 29.14
N LEU A 230 -17.84 9.21 28.74
CA LEU A 230 -17.58 8.92 27.33
C LEU A 230 -18.88 8.36 26.73
N ALA A 231 -19.37 8.99 25.67
CA ALA A 231 -20.47 8.43 24.89
C ALA A 231 -20.00 7.09 24.30
N ALA A 232 -20.83 6.06 24.42
CA ALA A 232 -20.57 4.79 23.76
C ALA A 232 -20.53 5.03 22.24
N MET A 233 -19.40 4.73 21.60
CA MET A 233 -19.34 4.78 20.14
C MET A 233 -20.27 3.68 19.58
N PRO A 234 -21.06 3.98 18.53
CA PRO A 234 -21.84 2.97 17.86
C PRO A 234 -20.91 1.93 17.23
N GLU A 235 -21.35 0.68 17.22
CA GLU A 235 -20.63 -0.42 16.57
C GLU A 235 -20.53 -0.14 15.06
N VAL A 236 -19.32 0.07 14.55
CA VAL A 236 -19.10 0.20 13.10
C VAL A 236 -19.06 -1.19 12.50
N ARG A 237 -20.14 -1.58 11.81
CA ARG A 237 -20.22 -2.85 11.08
C ARG A 237 -19.83 -2.65 9.62
N GLN A 238 -18.83 -3.39 9.17
CA GLN A 238 -18.50 -3.46 7.75
C GLN A 238 -19.59 -4.28 7.02
N THR A 239 -20.40 -3.62 6.20
CA THR A 239 -21.49 -4.25 5.43
C THR A 239 -21.11 -4.54 3.98
N TYR A 240 -19.97 -4.01 3.53
CA TYR A 240 -19.52 -4.01 2.14
C TYR A 240 -18.01 -4.20 2.04
N ARG A 241 -17.55 -4.96 1.04
CA ARG A 241 -16.14 -5.13 0.70
C ARG A 241 -15.99 -5.24 -0.82
N ARG A 242 -14.88 -4.75 -1.37
CA ARG A 242 -14.46 -5.12 -2.73
C ARG A 242 -13.42 -6.22 -2.61
N THR A 243 -13.61 -7.33 -3.34
CA THR A 243 -12.70 -8.48 -3.31
C THR A 243 -12.44 -8.97 -4.74
N SER A 244 -11.35 -9.70 -4.93
CA SER A 244 -10.99 -10.39 -6.16
C SER A 244 -10.69 -11.86 -5.87
N PHE A 245 -10.48 -12.67 -6.91
CA PHE A 245 -9.98 -14.04 -6.76
C PHE A 245 -8.69 -14.08 -5.92
N SER A 246 -7.68 -13.27 -6.27
CA SER A 246 -6.42 -13.16 -5.51
C SER A 246 -6.64 -12.70 -4.07
N GLY A 247 -7.64 -11.84 -3.83
CA GLY A 247 -8.03 -11.42 -2.48
C GLY A 247 -8.58 -12.57 -1.62
N ILE A 248 -9.33 -13.50 -2.22
CA ILE A 248 -9.86 -14.68 -1.53
C ILE A 248 -8.72 -15.66 -1.23
N THR A 249 -7.84 -15.94 -2.18
CA THR A 249 -6.72 -16.87 -1.97
C THR A 249 -5.66 -16.29 -1.00
N ALA A 250 -5.40 -14.98 -1.03
CA ALA A 250 -4.51 -14.33 -0.07
C ALA A 250 -5.08 -14.33 1.36
N ALA A 251 -6.40 -14.13 1.53
CA ALA A 251 -7.05 -14.20 2.84
C ALA A 251 -6.93 -15.59 3.49
N ARG A 252 -6.72 -16.65 2.70
CA ARG A 252 -6.36 -17.98 3.20
C ARG A 252 -4.90 -18.04 3.70
N ALA A 253 -3.98 -17.37 3.02
CA ALA A 253 -2.53 -17.53 3.19
C ALA A 253 -1.93 -16.75 4.37
N ALA A 254 -2.41 -15.55 4.72
CA ALA A 254 -1.91 -14.78 5.87
C ALA A 254 -2.81 -13.59 6.29
N THR A 255 -2.57 -13.12 7.52
CA THR A 255 -3.25 -12.10 8.35
C THR A 255 -3.30 -10.67 7.80
N THR A 256 -2.87 -10.41 6.56
CA THR A 256 -2.76 -9.06 6.00
C THR A 256 -3.20 -9.05 4.54
N VAL A 257 -4.40 -8.52 4.29
CA VAL A 257 -4.94 -8.34 2.94
C VAL A 257 -4.74 -6.88 2.51
N ASN A 258 -4.04 -6.65 1.40
CA ASN A 258 -3.98 -5.34 0.78
C ASN A 258 -5.20 -5.14 -0.14
N HIS A 259 -6.23 -4.48 0.40
CA HIS A 259 -7.57 -4.36 -0.20
C HIS A 259 -7.66 -3.42 -1.40
N PHE A 260 -6.61 -2.65 -1.67
CA PHE A 260 -6.54 -1.63 -2.72
C PHE A 260 -5.48 -1.95 -3.77
N ALA A 261 -4.98 -3.19 -3.82
CA ALA A 261 -4.10 -3.61 -4.89
C ALA A 261 -4.81 -3.41 -6.25
N PRO A 262 -4.11 -2.87 -7.27
CA PRO A 262 -4.68 -2.72 -8.60
C PRO A 262 -5.18 -4.06 -9.15
N VAL A 263 -6.17 -4.01 -10.04
CA VAL A 263 -6.65 -5.18 -10.78
C VAL A 263 -5.49 -5.72 -11.60
N GLY A 264 -4.94 -6.87 -11.23
CA GLY A 264 -3.81 -7.43 -11.96
C GLY A 264 -3.09 -8.56 -11.25
N GLN A 265 -3.34 -9.75 -11.80
CA GLN A 265 -2.50 -10.95 -11.85
C GLN A 265 -2.32 -11.76 -10.57
N GLY A 266 -2.64 -13.06 -10.71
CA GLY A 266 -2.45 -14.07 -9.68
C GLY A 266 -0.97 -14.22 -9.30
N PHE A 267 -0.73 -14.84 -8.15
CA PHE A 267 0.61 -15.17 -7.69
C PHE A 267 1.22 -16.29 -8.54
N ASP A 268 1.80 -15.92 -9.69
CA ASP A 268 2.41 -16.87 -10.62
C ASP A 268 3.89 -17.12 -10.30
N GLU A 269 4.15 -17.84 -9.20
CA GLU A 269 5.38 -18.64 -8.93
C GLU A 269 6.55 -18.02 -8.13
N ALA A 270 7.39 -18.93 -7.58
CA ALA A 270 8.67 -18.68 -6.91
C ALA A 270 9.86 -19.24 -7.76
N PRO A 271 11.05 -18.61 -7.73
CA PRO A 271 12.12 -18.86 -8.71
C PRO A 271 13.00 -20.09 -8.45
N THR A 272 13.44 -20.80 -9.51
CA THR A 272 14.56 -21.77 -9.48
C THR A 272 15.39 -21.79 -10.79
N PRO A 273 16.71 -22.13 -10.78
CA PRO A 273 17.62 -21.99 -11.93
C PRO A 273 17.72 -23.22 -12.88
N GLU A 274 18.30 -23.01 -14.08
CA GLU A 274 18.31 -23.80 -15.36
C GLU A 274 19.37 -24.95 -15.46
N ARG A 275 19.30 -26.00 -16.34
CA ARG A 275 19.44 -26.02 -17.84
C ARG A 275 19.28 -27.45 -18.51
N ILE A 276 18.82 -27.49 -19.79
CA ILE A 276 18.93 -28.45 -20.97
C ILE A 276 18.04 -29.73 -21.19
N GLU A 277 17.33 -29.71 -22.36
CA GLU A 277 16.78 -30.68 -23.39
C GLU A 277 16.65 -32.22 -23.15
N ARG A 278 15.64 -32.99 -23.65
CA ARG A 278 14.79 -32.92 -24.88
C ARG A 278 13.36 -33.51 -24.70
N VAL A 279 12.37 -32.64 -24.73
CA VAL A 279 11.33 -32.39 -25.77
C VAL A 279 11.27 -30.86 -25.72
N GLU A 280 11.32 -30.12 -26.84
CA GLU A 280 11.55 -28.66 -26.80
C GLU A 280 10.35 -27.87 -26.25
N ILE A 281 10.05 -28.00 -24.96
CA ILE A 281 9.40 -26.94 -24.20
C ILE A 281 10.40 -25.79 -24.15
N ALA A 282 10.03 -24.65 -24.72
CA ALA A 282 10.90 -23.50 -24.80
C ALA A 282 11.47 -23.14 -23.41
N ALA A 283 12.81 -23.05 -23.32
CA ALA A 283 13.53 -22.63 -22.12
C ALA A 283 13.34 -21.12 -21.89
N ILE A 284 12.11 -20.74 -21.53
CA ILE A 284 11.72 -19.37 -21.21
C ILE A 284 11.74 -19.25 -19.68
N PRO A 285 12.31 -18.16 -19.13
CA PRO A 285 12.31 -17.92 -17.69
C PRO A 285 10.89 -18.00 -17.10
N ALA A 286 10.79 -18.40 -15.84
CA ALA A 286 9.54 -18.46 -15.10
C ALA A 286 9.34 -17.20 -14.24
N GLY A 287 8.10 -16.99 -13.77
CA GLY A 287 7.75 -15.91 -12.85
C GLY A 287 6.77 -14.87 -13.41
N THR A 288 6.17 -14.11 -12.49
CA THR A 288 5.03 -13.22 -12.73
C THR A 288 5.29 -12.19 -13.84
N ALA A 289 6.46 -11.55 -13.89
CA ALA A 289 6.77 -10.56 -14.91
C ALA A 289 6.82 -11.15 -16.34
N VAL A 290 7.24 -12.41 -16.46
CA VAL A 290 7.21 -13.12 -17.76
C VAL A 290 5.78 -13.51 -18.11
N GLY A 291 5.01 -13.97 -17.12
CA GLY A 291 3.58 -14.21 -17.26
C GLY A 291 2.87 -12.98 -17.81
N SER A 292 3.03 -11.81 -17.19
CA SER A 292 2.37 -10.56 -17.64
C SER A 292 2.61 -10.26 -19.12
N ILE A 293 3.87 -10.38 -19.57
CA ILE A 293 4.25 -10.12 -20.97
C ILE A 293 3.59 -11.14 -21.91
N ILE A 294 3.45 -12.39 -21.49
CA ILE A 294 2.78 -13.41 -22.29
C ILE A 294 1.29 -13.06 -22.46
N HIS A 295 0.60 -12.61 -21.40
CA HIS A 295 -0.79 -12.16 -21.52
C HIS A 295 -0.92 -10.99 -22.50
N GLU A 296 -0.04 -9.98 -22.41
CA GLU A 296 0.00 -8.85 -23.36
C GLU A 296 0.20 -9.32 -24.81
N ILE A 297 1.05 -10.34 -25.03
CA ILE A 297 1.24 -10.91 -26.37
C ILE A 297 -0.03 -11.61 -26.86
N PHE A 298 -0.68 -12.42 -26.02
CA PHE A 298 -1.93 -13.11 -26.37
C PHE A 298 -3.07 -12.14 -26.69
N GLU A 299 -3.13 -11.01 -26.00
CA GLU A 299 -4.08 -9.92 -26.26
C GLU A 299 -3.81 -9.25 -27.61
N ALA A 300 -2.54 -9.04 -27.96
CA ALA A 300 -2.15 -8.32 -29.16
C ALA A 300 -2.33 -9.10 -30.47
N ILE A 301 -2.39 -10.44 -30.43
CA ILE A 301 -2.44 -11.29 -31.64
C ILE A 301 -3.78 -11.14 -32.37
N ASP A 302 -3.71 -10.78 -33.66
CA ASP A 302 -4.84 -10.80 -34.58
C ASP A 302 -4.94 -12.14 -35.31
N THR A 303 -5.90 -12.98 -34.95
CA THR A 303 -6.07 -14.31 -35.56
C THR A 303 -6.65 -14.28 -36.97
N ASP A 304 -7.07 -13.12 -37.49
CA ASP A 304 -7.54 -12.98 -38.86
C ASP A 304 -6.37 -12.88 -39.87
N ASN A 305 -5.14 -12.67 -39.38
CA ASN A 305 -3.91 -12.53 -40.16
C ASN A 305 -3.00 -13.78 -40.03
N PRO A 306 -1.93 -13.91 -40.85
CA PRO A 306 -0.98 -15.01 -40.72
C PRO A 306 -0.38 -15.10 -39.31
N LEU A 307 -0.72 -16.19 -38.59
CA LEU A 307 -0.43 -16.35 -37.16
C LEU A 307 1.04 -16.14 -36.80
N GLU A 308 1.97 -16.74 -37.56
CA GLU A 308 3.41 -16.64 -37.26
C GLU A 308 3.91 -15.19 -37.33
N GLU A 309 3.45 -14.42 -38.32
CA GLU A 309 3.85 -13.01 -38.50
C GLU A 309 3.31 -12.14 -37.38
N GLU A 310 2.04 -12.33 -37.00
CA GLU A 310 1.39 -11.62 -35.89
C GLU A 310 2.05 -11.92 -34.54
N VAL A 311 2.30 -13.20 -34.26
CA VAL A 311 2.99 -13.60 -33.03
C VAL A 311 4.41 -13.01 -33.00
N GLN A 312 5.15 -13.05 -34.11
CA GLN A 312 6.48 -12.46 -34.19
C GLN A 312 6.45 -10.95 -33.93
N ALA A 313 5.48 -10.23 -34.52
CA ALA A 313 5.31 -8.80 -34.30
C ALA A 313 4.96 -8.48 -32.83
N ALA A 314 4.04 -9.23 -32.23
CA ALA A 314 3.65 -9.07 -30.84
C ALA A 314 4.82 -9.35 -29.87
N VAL A 315 5.57 -10.42 -30.10
CA VAL A 315 6.78 -10.76 -29.31
C VAL A 315 7.83 -9.64 -29.40
N GLN A 316 8.10 -9.13 -30.60
CA GLN A 316 9.07 -8.04 -30.78
C GLN A 316 8.66 -6.76 -30.04
N LYS A 317 7.35 -6.46 -30.00
CA LYS A 317 6.80 -5.28 -29.35
C LYS A 317 6.82 -5.40 -27.82
N HIS A 318 6.35 -6.51 -27.28
CA HIS A 318 6.07 -6.67 -25.85
C HIS A 318 7.23 -7.34 -25.07
N ALA A 319 7.98 -8.27 -25.66
CA ALA A 319 9.08 -8.97 -24.97
C ALA A 319 10.43 -8.21 -25.02
N ASN A 320 10.42 -6.91 -24.80
CA ASN A 320 11.62 -6.04 -24.95
C ASN A 320 12.56 -6.03 -23.71
N SER A 321 12.10 -6.64 -22.61
CA SER A 321 12.82 -6.71 -21.34
C SER A 321 14.14 -7.48 -21.48
N ALA A 322 15.13 -7.13 -20.65
CA ALA A 322 16.44 -7.80 -20.67
C ALA A 322 16.33 -9.33 -20.44
N LEU A 323 15.30 -9.77 -19.72
CA LEU A 323 15.02 -11.18 -19.43
C LEU A 323 14.57 -11.97 -20.67
N LEU A 324 13.75 -11.36 -21.55
CA LEU A 324 13.14 -12.07 -22.68
C LEU A 324 13.76 -11.76 -24.03
N ARG A 325 14.59 -10.72 -24.14
CA ARG A 325 15.20 -10.28 -25.40
C ARG A 325 15.95 -11.38 -26.15
N ASN A 326 16.62 -12.28 -25.43
CA ASN A 326 17.38 -13.38 -26.02
C ASN A 326 16.52 -14.63 -26.31
N HIS A 327 15.24 -14.62 -25.93
CA HIS A 327 14.33 -15.75 -26.04
C HIS A 327 13.23 -15.55 -27.09
N HIS A 328 13.29 -14.48 -27.91
CA HIS A 328 12.23 -14.16 -28.89
C HIS A 328 11.87 -15.35 -29.80
N GLY A 329 12.86 -16.02 -30.40
CA GLY A 329 12.58 -17.17 -31.28
C GLY A 329 11.89 -18.33 -30.55
N ALA A 330 12.33 -18.64 -29.33
CA ALA A 330 11.73 -19.69 -28.51
C ALA A 330 10.31 -19.31 -28.02
N LEU A 331 10.11 -18.04 -27.67
CA LEU A 331 8.82 -17.48 -27.26
C LEU A 331 7.82 -17.46 -28.42
N THR A 332 8.23 -17.01 -29.61
CA THR A 332 7.41 -17.06 -30.83
C THR A 332 6.98 -18.49 -31.14
N LYS A 333 7.92 -19.44 -31.14
CA LYS A 333 7.61 -20.86 -31.36
C LYS A 333 6.61 -21.40 -30.35
N MET A 334 6.83 -21.15 -29.05
CA MET A 334 5.92 -21.61 -27.99
C MET A 334 4.52 -21.00 -28.15
N ILE A 335 4.42 -19.70 -28.42
CA ILE A 335 3.12 -19.04 -28.56
C ILE A 335 2.37 -19.54 -29.79
N VAL A 336 3.03 -19.67 -30.94
CA VAL A 336 2.43 -20.27 -32.15
C VAL A 336 1.93 -21.69 -31.86
N GLN A 337 2.76 -22.52 -31.23
CA GLN A 337 2.37 -23.88 -30.87
C GLN A 337 1.17 -23.90 -29.94
N SER A 338 1.17 -23.08 -28.88
CA SER A 338 0.04 -22.99 -27.95
C SER A 338 -1.24 -22.47 -28.60
N MET A 339 -1.13 -21.52 -29.54
CA MET A 339 -2.26 -21.00 -30.30
C MET A 339 -2.87 -22.09 -31.21
N MET A 340 -2.03 -22.98 -31.75
CA MET A 340 -2.44 -24.05 -32.67
C MET A 340 -2.89 -25.34 -31.97
N THR A 341 -2.54 -25.55 -30.70
CA THR A 341 -2.95 -26.73 -29.92
C THR A 341 -4.48 -26.75 -29.76
N PRO A 342 -5.16 -27.83 -30.20
CA PRO A 342 -6.57 -28.01 -29.93
C PRO A 342 -6.86 -28.17 -28.44
N PHE A 343 -8.02 -27.69 -27.99
CA PHE A 343 -8.42 -27.82 -26.59
C PHE A 343 -8.74 -29.26 -26.19
N GLY A 344 -9.19 -30.10 -27.13
CA GLY A 344 -9.56 -31.49 -26.85
C GLY A 344 -10.83 -31.61 -26.00
N GLY A 345 -11.09 -32.83 -25.50
CA GLY A 345 -12.24 -33.13 -24.66
C GLY A 345 -13.58 -32.61 -25.22
N PRO A 346 -14.38 -31.84 -24.46
CA PRO A 346 -15.70 -31.35 -24.90
C PRO A 346 -15.66 -30.33 -26.05
N PHE A 347 -14.48 -29.82 -26.40
CA PHE A 347 -14.28 -28.78 -27.41
C PHE A 347 -13.64 -29.30 -28.71
N GLY A 348 -13.16 -30.55 -28.72
CA GLY A 348 -12.62 -31.20 -29.91
C GLY A 348 -11.41 -30.46 -30.50
N ASP A 349 -11.43 -30.26 -31.83
CA ASP A 349 -10.32 -29.69 -32.59
C ASP A 349 -10.25 -28.15 -32.55
N VAL A 350 -11.10 -27.48 -31.77
CA VAL A 350 -11.06 -26.02 -31.61
C VAL A 350 -9.77 -25.62 -30.90
N SER A 351 -9.06 -24.62 -31.44
CA SER A 351 -7.87 -24.00 -30.87
C SER A 351 -8.01 -22.48 -30.83
N TYR A 352 -7.10 -21.79 -30.11
CA TYR A 352 -7.08 -20.32 -30.09
C TYR A 352 -6.92 -19.71 -31.49
N ALA A 353 -6.11 -20.33 -32.35
CA ALA A 353 -5.87 -19.90 -33.73
C ALA A 353 -7.08 -20.13 -34.65
N SER A 354 -7.94 -21.09 -34.33
CA SER A 354 -9.15 -21.37 -35.13
C SER A 354 -10.28 -20.34 -34.93
N ILE A 355 -10.14 -19.44 -33.95
CA ILE A 355 -11.16 -18.48 -33.55
C ILE A 355 -10.77 -17.10 -34.06
N ASN A 356 -11.58 -16.55 -34.97
CA ASN A 356 -11.38 -15.21 -35.54
C ASN A 356 -11.42 -14.13 -34.46
N LYS A 357 -10.83 -12.97 -34.73
CA LYS A 357 -10.75 -11.86 -33.77
C LYS A 357 -12.14 -11.37 -33.31
N LYS A 358 -13.12 -11.31 -34.22
CA LYS A 358 -14.51 -10.92 -33.90
C LYS A 358 -15.23 -11.90 -32.95
N ASP A 359 -14.70 -13.12 -32.82
CA ASP A 359 -15.23 -14.20 -32.00
C ASP A 359 -14.45 -14.32 -30.67
N ARG A 360 -13.51 -13.41 -30.41
CA ARG A 360 -12.69 -13.33 -29.20
C ARG A 360 -12.96 -12.02 -28.47
N LEU A 361 -13.36 -12.12 -27.20
CA LEU A 361 -13.35 -10.98 -26.28
C LEU A 361 -12.17 -11.17 -25.31
N ALA A 362 -11.05 -10.53 -25.63
CA ALA A 362 -9.84 -10.55 -24.80
C ALA A 362 -9.97 -9.57 -23.61
N GLU A 363 -9.33 -9.90 -22.49
CA GLU A 363 -9.28 -9.11 -21.26
C GLU A 363 -10.64 -8.53 -20.83
N MET A 364 -11.63 -9.40 -20.67
CA MET A 364 -12.94 -8.99 -20.20
C MET A 364 -12.90 -8.70 -18.70
N ASN A 365 -12.76 -7.42 -18.36
CA ASN A 365 -12.94 -6.92 -17.01
C ASN A 365 -14.42 -6.97 -16.59
N PHE A 366 -14.67 -7.33 -15.33
CA PHE A 366 -16.00 -7.29 -14.75
C PHE A 366 -16.00 -6.80 -13.30
N ASP A 367 -17.13 -6.21 -12.93
CA ASP A 367 -17.51 -5.88 -11.57
C ASP A 367 -18.87 -6.53 -11.30
N MET A 368 -18.90 -7.49 -10.39
CA MET A 368 -20.08 -8.29 -10.07
C MET A 368 -20.53 -8.01 -8.64
N ALA A 369 -21.76 -7.51 -8.48
CA ALA A 369 -22.34 -7.26 -7.15
C ALA A 369 -22.60 -8.57 -6.41
N LEU A 370 -22.22 -8.61 -5.14
CA LEU A 370 -22.54 -9.68 -4.19
C LEU A 370 -23.59 -9.15 -3.20
N ALA A 371 -24.24 -10.06 -2.48
CA ALA A 371 -25.05 -9.70 -1.33
C ALA A 371 -24.23 -8.93 -0.28
N SER A 372 -24.91 -8.26 0.65
CA SER A 372 -24.22 -7.64 1.78
C SER A 372 -23.68 -8.73 2.72
N LEU A 373 -22.64 -8.37 3.49
CA LEU A 373 -21.95 -9.29 4.40
C LEU A 373 -22.88 -9.88 5.49
N ASP A 374 -24.02 -9.23 5.76
CA ASP A 374 -25.06 -9.71 6.68
C ASP A 374 -25.75 -11.00 6.21
N LYS A 375 -25.76 -11.28 4.90
CA LYS A 375 -26.25 -12.55 4.35
C LYS A 375 -25.33 -13.73 4.67
N GLY A 376 -24.10 -13.46 5.11
CA GLY A 376 -23.18 -14.48 5.59
C GLY A 376 -22.73 -15.49 4.54
N VAL A 377 -22.71 -15.11 3.26
CA VAL A 377 -22.21 -15.96 2.17
C VAL A 377 -20.71 -16.18 2.35
N LEU A 378 -20.26 -17.44 2.25
CA LEU A 378 -18.86 -17.80 2.40
C LEU A 378 -18.29 -18.39 1.11
N ALA A 379 -16.98 -18.28 0.89
CA ALA A 379 -16.33 -18.97 -0.22
C ALA A 379 -16.51 -20.50 -0.14
N SER A 380 -16.60 -21.06 1.06
CA SER A 380 -16.91 -22.49 1.27
C SER A 380 -18.30 -22.90 0.82
N ASP A 381 -19.26 -21.97 0.74
CA ASP A 381 -20.60 -22.25 0.20
C ASP A 381 -20.54 -22.53 -1.31
N ILE A 382 -19.56 -21.97 -2.04
CA ILE A 382 -19.29 -22.31 -3.46
C ILE A 382 -18.91 -23.79 -3.57
N GLY A 383 -18.03 -24.26 -2.69
CA GLY A 383 -17.63 -25.67 -2.62
C GLY A 383 -18.82 -26.59 -2.37
N LYS A 384 -19.72 -26.22 -1.45
CA LYS A 384 -20.93 -26.99 -1.15
C LYS A 384 -21.87 -27.08 -2.34
N VAL A 385 -22.11 -25.95 -3.04
CA VAL A 385 -22.92 -25.94 -4.26
C VAL A 385 -22.30 -26.86 -5.31
N LEU A 386 -20.99 -26.72 -5.57
CA LEU A 386 -20.30 -27.54 -6.55
C LEU A 386 -20.36 -29.03 -6.18
N ALA A 387 -20.05 -29.39 -4.93
CA ALA A 387 -20.11 -30.77 -4.45
C ALA A 387 -21.52 -31.36 -4.46
N SER A 388 -22.58 -30.55 -4.41
CA SER A 388 -23.95 -31.04 -4.55
C SER A 388 -24.33 -31.40 -5.99
N MET A 389 -23.59 -30.89 -6.97
CA MET A 389 -23.90 -30.99 -8.40
C MET A 389 -22.96 -31.92 -9.17
N LEU A 390 -21.75 -32.15 -8.69
CA LEU A 390 -20.76 -32.98 -9.38
C LEU A 390 -20.92 -34.47 -9.05
N ASP A 391 -20.84 -35.29 -10.10
CA ASP A 391 -20.69 -36.74 -9.98
C ASP A 391 -19.38 -37.11 -9.27
N LYS A 392 -19.35 -38.30 -8.66
CA LYS A 392 -18.15 -38.78 -7.93
C LYS A 392 -16.92 -38.95 -8.79
N THR A 393 -17.10 -39.09 -10.11
CA THR A 393 -16.03 -39.28 -11.09
C THR A 393 -15.59 -37.98 -11.77
N ASP A 394 -16.22 -36.84 -11.46
CA ASP A 394 -15.86 -35.55 -12.05
C ASP A 394 -14.47 -35.10 -11.56
N ALA A 395 -13.67 -34.53 -12.46
CA ALA A 395 -12.31 -34.08 -12.17
C ALA A 395 -12.25 -33.01 -11.07
N LEU A 396 -13.27 -32.16 -10.93
CA LEU A 396 -13.35 -31.12 -9.91
C LEU A 396 -14.03 -31.58 -8.62
N ARG A 397 -14.49 -32.83 -8.54
CA ARG A 397 -15.12 -33.38 -7.33
C ARG A 397 -14.23 -33.26 -6.09
N PRO A 398 -12.94 -33.67 -6.11
CA PRO A 398 -12.08 -33.55 -4.94
C PRO A 398 -11.86 -32.09 -4.53
N TYR A 399 -11.73 -31.19 -5.50
CA TYR A 399 -11.58 -29.76 -5.23
C TYR A 399 -12.84 -29.15 -4.60
N ALA A 400 -14.04 -29.56 -5.04
CA ALA A 400 -15.29 -29.12 -4.44
C ALA A 400 -15.37 -29.47 -2.94
N GLU A 401 -14.87 -30.65 -2.56
CA GLU A 401 -14.77 -31.10 -1.18
C GLU A 401 -13.71 -30.31 -0.39
N GLU A 402 -12.55 -30.03 -0.98
CA GLU A 402 -11.53 -29.14 -0.38
C GLU A 402 -12.09 -27.74 -0.13
N LEU A 403 -12.74 -27.14 -1.14
CA LEU A 403 -13.32 -25.80 -1.06
C LEU A 403 -14.43 -25.72 -0.01
N SER A 404 -15.12 -26.82 0.28
CA SER A 404 -16.15 -26.88 1.33
C SER A 404 -15.60 -26.84 2.75
N HIS A 405 -14.28 -26.99 2.93
CA HIS A 405 -13.63 -27.03 4.24
C HIS A 405 -13.67 -25.66 4.95
N GLN A 406 -13.64 -25.68 6.29
CA GLN A 406 -13.70 -24.48 7.13
C GLN A 406 -12.59 -23.45 6.88
N SER A 407 -11.45 -23.88 6.30
CA SER A 407 -10.37 -22.98 5.88
C SER A 407 -10.79 -22.00 4.77
N PHE A 408 -11.92 -22.27 4.10
CA PHE A 408 -12.53 -21.39 3.09
C PHE A 408 -13.76 -20.67 3.63
N ASN A 409 -13.95 -20.57 4.95
CA ASN A 409 -14.99 -19.73 5.56
C ASN A 409 -14.64 -18.23 5.47
N ILE A 410 -14.34 -17.77 4.25
CA ILE A 410 -14.00 -16.40 3.92
C ILE A 410 -15.30 -15.68 3.56
N PRO A 411 -15.70 -14.62 4.28
CA PRO A 411 -16.90 -13.87 3.98
C PRO A 411 -16.84 -13.21 2.61
N LEU A 412 -17.90 -13.42 1.82
CA LEU A 412 -18.10 -12.81 0.52
C LEU A 412 -19.26 -11.82 0.59
N GLY A 413 -19.02 -10.56 0.23
CA GLY A 413 -20.07 -9.57 0.16
C GLY A 413 -19.58 -8.23 -0.40
N GLY A 414 -20.50 -7.45 -0.97
CA GLY A 414 -20.20 -6.19 -1.66
C GLY A 414 -19.94 -6.36 -3.16
N LEU A 415 -18.69 -6.30 -3.61
CA LEU A 415 -18.34 -6.35 -5.03
C LEU A 415 -17.19 -7.33 -5.29
N LEU A 416 -17.34 -8.17 -6.30
CA LEU A 416 -16.29 -9.02 -6.82
C LEU A 416 -15.78 -8.45 -8.15
N ASN A 417 -14.48 -8.18 -8.25
CA ASN A 417 -13.86 -7.80 -9.51
C ASN A 417 -12.93 -8.90 -10.05
N GLY A 418 -12.75 -8.90 -11.36
CA GLY A 418 -11.84 -9.82 -12.04
C GLY A 418 -11.66 -9.45 -13.51
N SER A 419 -10.70 -10.12 -14.15
CA SER A 419 -10.44 -10.03 -15.58
C SER A 419 -10.35 -11.43 -16.15
N ILE A 420 -11.15 -11.71 -17.19
CA ILE A 420 -11.13 -12.97 -17.91
C ILE A 420 -10.21 -12.78 -19.11
N ASP A 421 -9.13 -13.57 -19.23
CA ASP A 421 -8.16 -13.39 -20.31
C ASP A 421 -8.80 -13.49 -21.68
N ALA A 422 -9.68 -14.48 -21.89
CA ALA A 422 -10.49 -14.54 -23.10
C ALA A 422 -11.84 -15.23 -22.91
N LEU A 423 -12.89 -14.60 -23.42
CA LEU A 423 -14.17 -15.24 -23.69
C LEU A 423 -14.26 -15.53 -25.19
N LEU A 424 -14.34 -16.81 -25.53
CA LEU A 424 -14.19 -17.31 -26.88
C LEU A 424 -15.50 -17.86 -27.42
N ARG A 425 -15.98 -17.35 -28.55
CA ARG A 425 -17.13 -17.90 -29.26
C ARG A 425 -16.67 -19.02 -30.19
N ILE A 426 -17.11 -20.24 -29.91
CA ILE A 426 -16.78 -21.44 -30.68
C ILE A 426 -17.88 -21.79 -31.69
N PRO A 427 -17.56 -22.59 -32.73
CA PRO A 427 -18.55 -23.05 -33.69
C PRO A 427 -19.71 -23.86 -33.05
N GLY A 428 -20.85 -23.85 -33.72
CA GLY A 428 -22.05 -24.60 -33.31
C GLY A 428 -23.09 -23.79 -32.52
N GLY A 429 -22.85 -22.51 -32.26
CA GLY A 429 -23.84 -21.58 -31.70
C GLY A 429 -24.47 -20.64 -32.74
N SER A 430 -25.42 -19.82 -32.30
CA SER A 430 -26.03 -18.73 -33.09
C SER A 430 -25.76 -17.37 -32.44
N ALA A 431 -26.13 -16.27 -33.10
CA ALA A 431 -26.03 -14.94 -32.48
C ALA A 431 -26.97 -14.77 -31.28
N ALA A 432 -28.11 -15.47 -31.27
CA ALA A 432 -29.08 -15.43 -30.17
C ALA A 432 -28.73 -16.40 -29.03
N GLU A 433 -27.98 -17.47 -29.33
CA GLU A 433 -27.53 -18.49 -28.38
C GLU A 433 -26.08 -18.86 -28.73
N PRO A 434 -25.10 -17.99 -28.38
CA PRO A 434 -23.71 -18.20 -28.72
C PRO A 434 -23.11 -19.30 -27.85
N ARG A 435 -22.26 -20.15 -28.43
CA ARG A 435 -21.52 -21.17 -27.69
C ARG A 435 -20.16 -20.60 -27.28
N LEU A 436 -19.94 -20.44 -25.97
CA LEU A 436 -18.84 -19.69 -25.39
C LEU A 436 -17.95 -20.59 -24.51
N ILE A 437 -16.64 -20.42 -24.61
CA ILE A 437 -15.65 -20.99 -23.69
C ILE A 437 -15.02 -19.84 -22.91
N ILE A 438 -14.91 -20.00 -21.59
CA ILE A 438 -14.15 -19.10 -20.72
C ILE A 438 -12.72 -19.65 -20.67
N SER A 439 -11.78 -18.83 -21.10
CA SER A 439 -10.39 -19.24 -21.25
C SER A 439 -9.46 -18.41 -20.38
N ASP A 440 -8.44 -19.07 -19.88
CA ASP A 440 -7.35 -18.46 -19.14
C ASP A 440 -6.04 -19.12 -19.55
N TYR A 441 -4.99 -18.33 -19.75
CA TYR A 441 -3.69 -18.82 -20.20
C TYR A 441 -2.72 -18.79 -19.04
N LYS A 442 -2.08 -19.92 -18.77
CA LYS A 442 -1.18 -20.12 -17.63
C LYS A 442 0.24 -20.38 -18.10
N SER A 443 1.17 -19.51 -17.72
CA SER A 443 2.60 -19.67 -18.03
C SER A 443 3.35 -20.57 -17.04
N ASN A 444 2.64 -21.32 -16.19
CA ASN A 444 3.24 -22.09 -15.10
C ASN A 444 4.24 -23.15 -15.60
N LYS A 445 5.34 -23.30 -14.89
CA LYS A 445 6.34 -24.36 -15.13
C LYS A 445 6.07 -25.54 -14.21
N LEU A 446 5.41 -26.57 -14.74
CA LEU A 446 5.05 -27.78 -13.96
C LEU A 446 6.15 -28.86 -13.94
N HIS A 447 7.12 -28.78 -14.84
CA HIS A 447 8.22 -29.76 -14.94
C HIS A 447 9.44 -29.32 -14.14
N THR A 448 10.16 -30.28 -13.57
CA THR A 448 11.51 -30.06 -13.06
C THR A 448 12.53 -30.25 -14.18
N ASN A 449 13.71 -29.68 -14.01
CA ASN A 449 14.77 -29.77 -15.03
C ASN A 449 15.28 -31.21 -15.22
N ASP A 450 15.13 -32.07 -14.21
CA ASP A 450 15.63 -33.45 -14.23
C ASP A 450 14.64 -34.45 -14.89
N MET A 451 13.45 -33.98 -15.30
CA MET A 451 12.48 -34.84 -15.99
C MET A 451 12.96 -35.17 -17.41
N ALA A 452 13.12 -36.46 -17.70
CA ALA A 452 13.52 -36.95 -19.02
C ALA A 452 12.53 -36.54 -20.14
N ASN A 453 11.24 -36.43 -19.82
CA ASN A 453 10.23 -35.92 -20.73
C ASN A 453 9.40 -34.81 -20.04
N PRO A 454 9.79 -33.54 -20.19
CA PRO A 454 9.11 -32.41 -19.53
C PRO A 454 7.61 -32.28 -19.85
N ILE A 455 7.15 -32.79 -21.00
CA ILE A 455 5.74 -32.69 -21.38
C ILE A 455 4.83 -33.53 -20.45
N GLU A 456 5.35 -34.58 -19.84
CA GLU A 456 4.60 -35.44 -18.89
C GLU A 456 4.14 -34.68 -17.64
N ALA A 457 4.80 -33.55 -17.31
CA ALA A 457 4.35 -32.70 -16.22
C ALA A 457 3.02 -31.98 -16.53
N TYR A 458 2.64 -31.92 -17.80
CA TYR A 458 1.40 -31.31 -18.28
C TYR A 458 0.37 -32.36 -18.72
N ALA A 459 0.55 -33.62 -18.31
CA ALA A 459 -0.44 -34.67 -18.52
C ALA A 459 -1.78 -34.31 -17.83
N PRO A 460 -2.94 -34.70 -18.38
CA PRO A 460 -4.25 -34.30 -17.87
C PRO A 460 -4.45 -34.54 -16.37
N ASN A 461 -3.99 -35.67 -15.82
CA ASN A 461 -4.07 -35.95 -14.39
C ASN A 461 -3.24 -34.97 -13.53
N ARG A 462 -2.05 -34.57 -13.99
CA ARG A 462 -1.19 -33.58 -13.33
C ARG A 462 -1.81 -32.18 -13.39
N LEU A 463 -2.52 -31.86 -14.48
CA LEU A 463 -3.21 -30.58 -14.60
C LEU A 463 -4.35 -30.44 -13.59
N VAL A 464 -5.07 -31.52 -13.27
CA VAL A 464 -6.09 -31.49 -12.20
C VAL A 464 -5.46 -31.07 -10.86
N ASP A 465 -4.31 -31.67 -10.51
CA ASP A 465 -3.57 -31.32 -9.29
C ASP A 465 -3.08 -29.87 -9.33
N ALA A 466 -2.53 -29.41 -10.45
CA ALA A 466 -2.06 -28.04 -10.63
C ALA A 466 -3.21 -27.02 -10.52
N MET A 467 -4.34 -27.31 -11.16
CA MET A 467 -5.56 -26.50 -11.07
C MET A 467 -6.01 -26.37 -9.62
N ALA A 468 -6.08 -27.48 -8.89
CA ALA A 468 -6.47 -27.48 -7.48
C ALA A 468 -5.49 -26.69 -6.60
N HIS A 469 -4.19 -26.92 -6.78
CA HIS A 469 -3.12 -26.27 -6.02
C HIS A 469 -3.17 -24.74 -6.12
N HIS A 470 -3.44 -24.21 -7.32
CA HIS A 470 -3.53 -22.77 -7.56
C HIS A 470 -4.96 -22.21 -7.40
N HIS A 471 -5.93 -23.02 -7.00
CA HIS A 471 -7.36 -22.65 -6.91
C HIS A 471 -7.98 -22.10 -8.20
N TYR A 472 -7.44 -22.47 -9.35
CA TYR A 472 -8.01 -22.07 -10.64
C TYR A 472 -9.45 -22.54 -10.88
N PRO A 473 -9.95 -23.67 -10.31
CA PRO A 473 -11.35 -23.99 -10.39
C PRO A 473 -12.24 -22.96 -9.69
N LEU A 474 -11.84 -22.41 -8.53
CA LEU A 474 -12.55 -21.29 -7.91
C LEU A 474 -12.58 -20.08 -8.85
N GLN A 475 -11.45 -19.74 -9.47
CA GLN A 475 -11.38 -18.66 -10.46
C GLN A 475 -12.36 -18.89 -11.62
N ALA A 476 -12.39 -20.09 -12.18
CA ALA A 476 -13.30 -20.49 -13.25
C ALA A 476 -14.77 -20.36 -12.84
N LEU A 477 -15.12 -20.72 -11.60
CA LEU A 477 -16.49 -20.61 -11.09
C LEU A 477 -16.94 -19.14 -10.95
N LEU A 478 -16.04 -18.27 -10.48
CA LEU A 478 -16.27 -16.83 -10.39
C LEU A 478 -16.46 -16.21 -11.78
N TYR A 479 -15.59 -16.57 -12.73
CA TYR A 479 -15.64 -16.06 -14.11
C TYR A 479 -16.90 -16.54 -14.84
N GLY A 480 -17.24 -17.83 -14.70
CA GLY A 480 -18.47 -18.38 -15.28
C GLY A 480 -19.73 -17.74 -14.74
N THR A 481 -19.76 -17.42 -13.44
CA THR A 481 -20.90 -16.70 -12.85
C THR A 481 -21.00 -15.25 -13.34
N ALA A 482 -19.85 -14.58 -13.53
CA ALA A 482 -19.81 -13.24 -14.13
C ALA A 482 -20.34 -13.24 -15.57
N VAL A 483 -19.89 -14.19 -16.40
CA VAL A 483 -20.37 -14.38 -17.78
C VAL A 483 -21.86 -14.72 -17.80
N TYR A 484 -22.33 -15.61 -16.93
CA TYR A 484 -23.75 -15.94 -16.80
C TYR A 484 -24.60 -14.70 -16.52
N ARG A 485 -24.20 -13.87 -15.55
CA ARG A 485 -24.92 -12.62 -15.23
C ARG A 485 -24.87 -11.61 -16.37
N MET A 486 -23.76 -11.52 -17.10
CA MET A 486 -23.67 -10.71 -18.31
C MET A 486 -24.65 -11.21 -19.39
N LEU A 487 -24.68 -12.51 -19.66
CA LEU A 487 -25.57 -13.11 -20.66
C LEU A 487 -27.04 -12.94 -20.26
N ARG A 488 -27.39 -13.11 -18.98
CA ARG A 488 -28.74 -12.83 -18.48
C ARG A 488 -29.21 -11.40 -18.79
N TRP A 489 -28.29 -10.45 -18.80
CA TRP A 489 -28.59 -9.06 -19.14
C TRP A 489 -28.63 -8.80 -20.66
N ARG A 490 -27.68 -9.35 -21.42
CA ARG A 490 -27.52 -9.09 -22.86
C ARG A 490 -28.41 -9.95 -23.75
N LEU A 491 -28.63 -11.20 -23.34
CA LEU A 491 -29.38 -12.24 -24.04
C LEU A 491 -30.38 -12.90 -23.06
N PRO A 492 -31.43 -12.17 -22.62
CA PRO A 492 -32.33 -12.64 -21.56
C PRO A 492 -33.14 -13.89 -21.93
N ASN A 493 -33.34 -14.14 -23.23
CA ASN A 493 -34.14 -15.27 -23.73
C ASN A 493 -33.29 -16.49 -24.14
N ALA A 494 -31.96 -16.41 -24.03
CA ALA A 494 -31.07 -17.49 -24.39
C ALA A 494 -31.02 -18.55 -23.29
N ASP A 495 -30.80 -19.80 -23.66
CA ASP A 495 -30.43 -20.85 -22.70
C ASP A 495 -28.98 -20.64 -22.26
N HIS A 496 -28.76 -20.03 -21.10
CA HIS A 496 -27.43 -19.65 -20.63
C HIS A 496 -26.52 -20.84 -20.34
N ASP A 497 -27.08 -22.00 -19.98
CA ASP A 497 -26.31 -23.23 -19.79
C ASP A 497 -25.77 -23.75 -21.13
N LYS A 498 -26.57 -23.66 -22.21
CA LYS A 498 -26.06 -23.96 -23.55
C LYS A 498 -25.09 -22.90 -24.06
N CYS A 499 -25.26 -21.65 -23.64
CA CYS A 499 -24.37 -20.58 -24.04
C CYS A 499 -22.96 -20.77 -23.47
N ILE A 500 -22.83 -21.17 -22.21
CA ILE A 500 -21.53 -21.38 -21.56
C ILE A 500 -21.13 -22.85 -21.69
N ALA A 501 -20.44 -23.18 -22.78
CA ALA A 501 -20.03 -24.55 -23.08
C ALA A 501 -19.03 -25.11 -22.07
N GLY A 502 -18.24 -24.24 -21.43
CA GLY A 502 -17.36 -24.61 -20.34
C GLY A 502 -16.14 -23.71 -20.23
N VAL A 503 -15.08 -24.26 -19.63
CA VAL A 503 -13.83 -23.56 -19.39
C VAL A 503 -12.64 -24.31 -20.00
N ALA A 504 -11.66 -23.56 -20.51
CA ALA A 504 -10.41 -24.10 -21.03
C ALA A 504 -9.22 -23.33 -20.41
N TYR A 505 -8.45 -24.01 -19.57
CA TYR A 505 -7.23 -23.45 -18.98
C TYR A 505 -6.03 -23.97 -19.76
N GLY A 506 -5.36 -23.09 -20.49
CA GLY A 506 -4.22 -23.42 -21.33
C GLY A 506 -2.91 -23.23 -20.57
N PHE A 507 -2.29 -24.32 -20.12
CA PHE A 507 -0.92 -24.33 -19.63
C PHE A 507 0.04 -24.30 -20.81
N ILE A 508 0.31 -23.09 -21.30
CA ILE A 508 0.92 -22.83 -22.62
C ILE A 508 2.25 -23.55 -22.85
N ARG A 509 3.01 -23.84 -21.79
CA ARG A 509 4.29 -24.57 -21.87
C ARG A 509 4.10 -26.05 -22.24
N GLY A 510 2.94 -26.63 -21.94
CA GLY A 510 2.57 -27.99 -22.31
C GLY A 510 1.85 -28.09 -23.66
N MET A 511 1.51 -26.95 -24.27
CA MET A 511 0.76 -26.88 -25.53
C MET A 511 1.74 -26.77 -26.72
N VAL A 512 2.07 -27.92 -27.34
CA VAL A 512 3.18 -28.05 -28.31
C VAL A 512 2.72 -28.15 -29.77
N GLY A 513 1.52 -27.65 -30.09
CA GLY A 513 0.94 -27.66 -31.44
C GLY A 513 -0.10 -28.76 -31.66
N VAL A 514 -0.48 -28.98 -32.92
CA VAL A 514 -1.55 -29.93 -33.31
C VAL A 514 -1.28 -31.38 -32.90
N ASP A 515 -0.01 -31.74 -32.78
CA ASP A 515 0.46 -33.08 -32.38
C ASP A 515 0.65 -33.22 -30.85
N THR A 516 0.14 -32.25 -30.07
CA THR A 516 0.20 -32.33 -28.59
C THR A 516 -0.40 -33.65 -28.10
N PRO A 517 0.28 -34.42 -27.23
CA PRO A 517 -0.20 -35.73 -26.79
C PRO A 517 -1.62 -35.71 -26.20
N LEU A 518 -2.30 -36.84 -26.35
CA LEU A 518 -3.63 -37.12 -25.81
C LEU A 518 -3.52 -38.26 -24.80
N ASP A 519 -4.30 -38.19 -23.72
CA ASP A 519 -4.53 -39.37 -22.88
C ASP A 519 -5.53 -40.35 -23.54
N GLU A 520 -5.75 -41.50 -22.89
CA GLU A 520 -6.70 -42.51 -23.36
C GLU A 520 -8.16 -42.02 -23.44
N GLN A 521 -8.48 -40.90 -22.78
CA GLN A 521 -9.81 -40.29 -22.73
C GLN A 521 -9.96 -39.13 -23.72
N GLY A 522 -8.92 -38.81 -24.49
CA GLY A 522 -8.94 -37.74 -25.48
C GLY A 522 -8.71 -36.33 -24.89
N HIS A 523 -8.18 -36.23 -23.67
CA HIS A 523 -7.74 -34.97 -23.09
C HIS A 523 -6.33 -34.62 -23.56
N ARG A 524 -6.15 -33.37 -23.98
CA ARG A 524 -4.86 -32.85 -24.48
C ARG A 524 -3.94 -32.48 -23.33
N TYR A 525 -2.67 -32.82 -23.47
CA TYR A 525 -1.64 -32.33 -22.57
C TYR A 525 -1.58 -30.80 -22.63
N GLY A 526 -1.33 -30.16 -21.48
CA GLY A 526 -1.31 -28.70 -21.38
C GLY A 526 -2.67 -27.99 -21.46
N VAL A 527 -3.79 -28.70 -21.65
CA VAL A 527 -5.13 -28.10 -21.63
C VAL A 527 -6.01 -28.77 -20.60
N PHE A 528 -6.47 -28.00 -19.62
CA PHE A 528 -7.56 -28.42 -18.74
C PHE A 528 -8.88 -27.93 -19.33
N ALA A 529 -9.70 -28.86 -19.85
CA ALA A 529 -11.02 -28.57 -20.42
C ALA A 529 -12.10 -29.15 -19.51
N TRP A 530 -13.10 -28.35 -19.13
CA TRP A 530 -14.18 -28.80 -18.26
C TRP A 530 -15.52 -28.20 -18.67
N ALA A 531 -16.53 -29.07 -18.76
CA ALA A 531 -17.92 -28.70 -19.04
C ALA A 531 -18.73 -28.72 -17.74
N PRO A 532 -19.36 -27.61 -17.34
CA PRO A 532 -20.12 -27.51 -16.11
C PRO A 532 -21.44 -28.31 -16.20
N PRO A 533 -21.96 -28.85 -15.09
CA PRO A 533 -23.32 -29.38 -15.05
C PRO A 533 -24.36 -28.26 -15.24
N SER A 534 -25.49 -28.60 -15.88
CA SER A 534 -26.61 -27.66 -16.08
C SER A 534 -27.12 -27.10 -14.74
N GLY A 535 -27.42 -25.80 -14.72
CA GLY A 535 -27.91 -25.06 -13.57
C GLY A 535 -26.83 -24.56 -12.62
N LEU A 536 -25.55 -24.88 -12.85
CA LEU A 536 -24.46 -24.49 -11.95
C LEU A 536 -24.36 -22.96 -11.85
N TRP A 537 -24.32 -22.29 -12.99
CA TRP A 537 -24.12 -20.85 -13.05
C TRP A 537 -25.25 -20.06 -12.41
N GLN A 538 -26.48 -20.55 -12.57
CA GLN A 538 -27.63 -20.00 -11.89
C GLN A 538 -27.50 -20.17 -10.37
N ARG A 539 -27.22 -21.38 -9.88
CA ARG A 539 -27.06 -21.64 -8.43
C ARG A 539 -25.95 -20.81 -7.80
N LEU A 540 -24.83 -20.61 -8.49
CA LEU A 540 -23.76 -19.74 -8.01
C LEU A 540 -24.19 -18.26 -8.04
N SER A 541 -24.92 -17.84 -9.07
CA SER A 541 -25.49 -16.49 -9.12
C SER A 541 -26.47 -16.23 -7.97
N ASP A 542 -27.31 -17.21 -7.62
CA ASP A 542 -28.27 -17.12 -6.52
C ASP A 542 -27.56 -17.13 -5.15
N LEU A 543 -26.52 -17.98 -5.00
CA LEU A 543 -25.63 -17.95 -3.84
C LEU A 543 -25.02 -16.55 -3.62
N PHE A 544 -24.47 -15.95 -4.68
CA PHE A 544 -23.92 -14.59 -4.61
C PHE A 544 -25.00 -13.51 -4.41
N ALA A 545 -26.28 -13.81 -4.61
CA ALA A 545 -27.40 -12.93 -4.25
C ALA A 545 -27.87 -13.12 -2.79
N GLY A 546 -27.34 -14.11 -2.08
CA GLY A 546 -27.59 -14.37 -0.66
C GLY A 546 -28.31 -15.69 -0.36
N ASP A 547 -28.61 -16.51 -1.38
CA ASP A 547 -29.33 -17.78 -1.21
C ASP A 547 -28.35 -18.91 -0.89
N ARG A 548 -28.11 -19.12 0.42
CA ARG A 548 -27.14 -20.11 0.90
C ARG A 548 -27.68 -21.56 0.81
N PRO A 549 -26.82 -22.54 0.48
CA PRO A 549 -27.17 -23.96 0.39
C PRO A 549 -27.42 -24.62 1.76
#